data_AF-A0A523VJA0-F1
#
_entry.id   AF-A0A523VJA0-F1
#
_cell.length_a   1.000
_cell.length_b   1.000
_cell.length_c   1.000
_cell.angle_alpha   90.00
_cell.angle_beta   90.00
_cell.angle_gamma   90.00
#
_symmetry.space_group_name_H-M   'P 1'
#
loop_
_entity.id
_entity.type
_entity.pdbx_description
1 polymer ?
#
loop_
_entity_poly.entity_id
_entity_poly.type
_entity_poly.pdbx_seq_one_letter_code
_entity_poly.pdbx_strand_id
1 'polypeptide(L)'
;MVERNKEVLLATGAKAVERLIEREFYRVDAVVKRDMSGYPALQHKLGDQIARIDEDYRESTEVPVPSPDWVKAVDTLAKLPSKGDSWIANILGEIHKTAQAQYKNTMDEYRKAVSVRHSLLEKMMPYWRRLSQTLDQVDKTIIGLHERSKVIDSRMAEYEDIRNQSDKAVRMLTSSAMTQFFISALVLLIAIGGAVINFNLIALPMSEMVGGGSYIGNFKTSNIAALVIILVEVAMGLYLMESLRITHLFPVIGHMDDKMRTRMIWVTFTILLILAGVEAALAFMRDRIAADMQALRHALATVETAEPVSSWIPTVGQMVMGFILPFALTFVAIPLESFVQSSRTVFGSAVASLLRLIGFALRLLGNVVRYIGEFLVNVYDLLIFPPLWLENVIRNKEQHTEVSDIIVNEEVS
;
A
#
# COMPACT_ATOMS: atom_id res chain seq x y z
N MET A 1 1.67 19.27 -23.94
CA MET A 1 2.50 19.08 -22.74
C MET A 1 1.64 18.71 -21.53
N VAL A 2 0.70 19.57 -21.10
CA VAL A 2 -0.20 19.27 -19.96
C VAL A 2 -1.06 18.02 -20.21
N GLU A 3 -1.71 17.93 -21.38
CA GLU A 3 -2.54 16.76 -21.75
C GLU A 3 -1.72 15.47 -21.77
N ARG A 4 -0.54 15.50 -22.40
CA ARG A 4 0.37 14.35 -22.46
C ARG A 4 0.89 13.91 -21.08
N ASN A 5 1.10 14.85 -20.15
CA ASN A 5 1.47 14.50 -18.78
C ASN A 5 0.29 13.89 -18.02
N LYS A 6 -0.93 14.40 -18.23
CA LYS A 6 -2.16 13.87 -17.67
C LYS A 6 -2.41 12.44 -18.17
N GLU A 7 -2.30 12.20 -19.48
CA GLU A 7 -2.45 10.88 -20.10
C GLU A 7 -1.46 9.86 -19.52
N VAL A 8 -0.18 10.22 -19.39
CA VAL A 8 0.83 9.30 -18.84
C VAL A 8 0.56 9.03 -17.35
N LEU A 9 0.18 10.05 -16.57
CA LEU A 9 -0.15 9.89 -15.16
C LEU A 9 -1.34 8.92 -14.97
N LEU A 10 -2.41 9.11 -15.77
CA LEU A 10 -3.58 8.26 -15.74
C LEU A 10 -3.28 6.84 -16.21
N ALA A 11 -2.47 6.68 -17.26
CA ALA A 11 -2.08 5.36 -17.76
C ALA A 11 -1.23 4.57 -16.73
N THR A 12 -0.29 5.25 -16.06
CA THR A 12 0.51 4.63 -14.99
C THR A 12 -0.35 4.30 -13.77
N GLY A 13 -1.24 5.22 -13.35
CA GLY A 13 -2.19 4.99 -12.26
C GLY A 13 -3.14 3.83 -12.55
N ALA A 14 -3.68 3.75 -13.77
CA ALA A 14 -4.57 2.67 -14.19
C ALA A 14 -3.86 1.31 -14.12
N LYS A 15 -2.62 1.20 -14.62
CA LYS A 15 -1.83 -0.04 -14.53
C LYS A 15 -1.54 -0.45 -13.09
N ALA A 16 -1.30 0.49 -12.19
CA ALA A 16 -1.06 0.19 -10.78
C ALA A 16 -2.32 -0.37 -10.10
N VAL A 17 -3.47 0.25 -10.35
CA VAL A 17 -4.76 -0.21 -9.81
C VAL A 17 -5.18 -1.55 -10.44
N GLU A 18 -4.97 -1.74 -11.74
CA GLU A 18 -5.24 -2.99 -12.44
C GLU A 18 -4.48 -4.17 -11.83
N ARG A 19 -3.19 -4.01 -11.51
CA ARG A 19 -2.39 -5.04 -10.82
C ARG A 19 -2.92 -5.36 -9.42
N LEU A 20 -3.37 -4.34 -8.68
CA LEU A 20 -3.96 -4.54 -7.36
C LEU A 20 -5.28 -5.30 -7.45
N ILE A 21 -6.11 -4.95 -8.43
CA ILE A 21 -7.38 -5.63 -8.73
C ILE A 21 -7.11 -7.08 -9.11
N GLU A 22 -6.19 -7.35 -10.04
CA GLU A 22 -5.81 -8.69 -10.47
C GLU A 22 -5.34 -9.55 -9.28
N ARG A 23 -4.49 -8.98 -8.41
CA ARG A 23 -4.03 -9.67 -7.20
C ARG A 23 -5.17 -10.00 -6.25
N GLU A 24 -6.10 -9.07 -6.00
CA GLU A 24 -7.25 -9.34 -5.14
C GLU A 24 -8.21 -10.34 -5.79
N PHE A 25 -8.38 -10.34 -7.12
CA PHE A 25 -9.14 -11.37 -7.84
C PHE A 25 -8.52 -12.75 -7.69
N TYR A 26 -7.21 -12.91 -7.88
CA TYR A 26 -6.53 -14.20 -7.62
C TYR A 26 -6.70 -14.66 -6.18
N ARG A 27 -6.64 -13.72 -5.23
CA ARG A 27 -6.82 -14.01 -3.81
C ARG A 27 -8.25 -14.43 -3.49
N VAL A 28 -9.24 -13.78 -4.09
CA VAL A 28 -10.65 -14.15 -3.95
C VAL A 28 -10.92 -15.47 -4.65
N ASP A 29 -10.42 -15.72 -5.85
CA ASP A 29 -10.56 -17.01 -6.55
C ASP A 29 -10.01 -18.16 -5.69
N ALA A 30 -8.81 -18.00 -5.12
CA ALA A 30 -8.25 -19.01 -4.22
C ALA A 30 -9.12 -19.28 -2.99
N VAL A 31 -9.69 -18.23 -2.40
CA VAL A 31 -10.58 -18.33 -1.23
C VAL A 31 -11.93 -18.92 -1.60
N VAL A 32 -12.54 -18.47 -2.70
CA VAL A 32 -13.81 -18.98 -3.22
C VAL A 32 -13.66 -20.45 -3.58
N LYS A 33 -12.60 -20.83 -4.28
CA LYS A 33 -12.32 -22.23 -4.62
C LYS A 33 -12.13 -23.09 -3.37
N ARG A 34 -11.44 -22.58 -2.34
CA ARG A 34 -11.26 -23.29 -1.06
C ARG A 34 -12.57 -23.40 -0.26
N ASP A 35 -13.30 -22.29 -0.13
CA ASP A 35 -14.43 -22.17 0.80
C ASP A 35 -15.74 -22.66 0.15
N MET A 36 -15.96 -22.43 -1.16
CA MET A 36 -17.09 -22.98 -1.91
C MET A 36 -16.93 -24.47 -2.23
N SER A 37 -15.71 -25.00 -2.42
CA SER A 37 -15.54 -26.46 -2.57
C SER A 37 -15.88 -27.22 -1.28
N GLY A 38 -15.67 -26.59 -0.12
CA GLY A 38 -16.05 -27.14 1.19
C GLY A 38 -17.53 -26.93 1.54
N TYR A 39 -18.24 -26.01 0.87
CA TYR A 39 -19.61 -25.66 1.20
C TYR A 39 -20.60 -26.83 1.07
N PRO A 40 -20.59 -27.63 -0.03
CA PRO A 40 -21.45 -28.82 -0.10
C PRO A 40 -21.21 -29.81 1.04
N ALA A 41 -19.96 -30.00 1.45
CA ALA A 41 -19.62 -30.88 2.57
C ALA A 41 -20.13 -30.34 3.92
N LEU A 42 -20.09 -29.02 4.13
CA LEU A 42 -20.69 -28.38 5.31
C LEU A 42 -22.21 -28.52 5.29
N GLN A 43 -22.86 -28.32 4.14
CA GLN A 43 -24.30 -28.49 3.97
C GLN A 43 -24.75 -29.93 4.28
N HIS A 44 -24.02 -30.93 3.77
CA HIS A 44 -24.30 -32.34 4.10
C HIS A 44 -24.14 -32.62 5.60
N LYS A 45 -23.07 -32.15 6.25
CA LYS A 45 -22.87 -32.31 7.70
C LYS A 45 -23.99 -31.66 8.52
N LEU A 46 -24.46 -30.48 8.11
CA LEU A 46 -25.60 -29.81 8.72
C LEU A 46 -26.88 -30.65 8.57
N GLY A 47 -27.16 -31.14 7.37
CA GLY A 47 -28.31 -32.02 7.10
C GLY A 47 -28.29 -33.30 7.94
N ASP A 48 -27.13 -33.97 8.01
CA ASP A 48 -26.97 -35.20 8.81
C ASP A 48 -27.19 -34.96 10.30
N GLN A 49 -26.74 -33.81 10.82
CA GLN A 49 -26.94 -33.48 12.23
C GLN A 49 -28.39 -33.09 12.54
N ILE A 50 -29.04 -32.37 11.63
CA ILE A 50 -30.48 -32.08 11.76
C ILE A 50 -31.29 -33.36 11.74
N ALA A 51 -31.01 -34.28 10.81
CA ALA A 51 -31.71 -35.56 10.70
C ALA A 51 -31.56 -36.42 11.96
N ARG A 52 -30.35 -36.48 12.55
CA ARG A 52 -30.14 -37.21 13.82
C ARG A 52 -30.87 -36.57 14.99
N ILE A 53 -30.86 -35.24 15.07
CA ILE A 53 -31.60 -34.50 16.10
C ILE A 53 -33.10 -34.74 15.95
N ASP A 54 -33.62 -34.76 14.71
CA ASP A 54 -35.04 -35.02 14.44
C ASP A 54 -35.46 -36.44 14.83
N GLU A 55 -34.64 -37.45 14.50
CA GLU A 55 -34.91 -38.84 14.88
C GLU A 55 -34.89 -39.04 16.40
N ASP A 56 -33.83 -38.57 17.08
CA ASP A 56 -33.73 -38.64 18.55
C ASP A 56 -34.89 -37.88 19.24
N TYR A 57 -35.35 -36.77 18.62
CA TYR A 57 -36.51 -36.02 19.11
C TYR A 57 -37.82 -36.80 18.96
N ARG A 58 -38.05 -37.45 17.81
CA ARG A 58 -39.23 -38.29 17.57
C ARG A 58 -39.27 -39.47 18.54
N GLU A 59 -38.15 -40.13 18.78
CA GLU A 59 -38.03 -41.21 19.79
C GLU A 59 -38.27 -40.72 21.23
N SER A 60 -38.03 -39.44 21.51
CA SER A 60 -38.23 -38.83 22.83
C SER A 60 -39.68 -38.39 23.13
N THR A 61 -40.58 -38.49 22.15
CA THR A 61 -41.98 -38.01 22.25
C THR A 61 -42.83 -38.96 23.10
N GLU A 62 -43.63 -38.41 24.02
CA GLU A 62 -44.45 -39.21 24.94
C GLU A 62 -45.57 -39.99 24.23
N VAL A 63 -45.72 -41.26 24.62
CA VAL A 63 -46.97 -42.02 24.40
C VAL A 63 -47.78 -41.92 25.70
N PRO A 64 -49.04 -41.44 25.67
CA PRO A 64 -49.87 -41.35 26.87
C PRO A 64 -49.99 -42.71 27.55
N VAL A 65 -49.83 -42.74 28.88
CA VAL A 65 -50.09 -43.97 29.64
C VAL A 65 -51.56 -44.39 29.45
N PRO A 66 -51.83 -45.66 29.09
CA PRO A 66 -53.18 -46.15 28.85
C PRO A 66 -54.05 -46.00 30.11
N SER A 67 -55.36 -45.82 29.92
CA SER A 67 -56.32 -45.63 31.04
C SER A 67 -56.23 -46.80 32.03
N PRO A 68 -56.16 -46.55 33.35
CA PRO A 68 -55.98 -47.62 34.32
C PRO A 68 -57.14 -48.63 34.32
N ASP A 69 -56.84 -49.92 34.39
CA ASP A 69 -57.86 -50.98 34.33
C ASP A 69 -58.83 -50.97 35.54
N TRP A 70 -58.41 -50.43 36.68
CA TRP A 70 -59.28 -50.26 37.86
C TRP A 70 -60.43 -49.27 37.62
N VAL A 71 -60.30 -48.33 36.67
CA VAL A 71 -61.38 -47.41 36.31
C VAL A 71 -62.59 -48.19 35.77
N LYS A 72 -62.33 -49.25 34.98
CA LYS A 72 -63.36 -50.16 34.49
C LYS A 72 -63.96 -51.00 35.63
N ALA A 73 -63.13 -51.44 36.58
CA ALA A 73 -63.56 -52.22 37.74
C ALA A 73 -64.44 -51.40 38.71
N VAL A 74 -64.17 -50.10 38.87
CA VAL A 74 -64.99 -49.19 39.66
C VAL A 74 -66.31 -48.86 38.95
N ASP A 75 -66.29 -48.68 37.63
CA ASP A 75 -67.50 -48.46 36.82
C ASP A 75 -68.44 -49.69 36.79
N THR A 76 -67.89 -50.91 36.83
CA THR A 76 -68.70 -52.13 37.02
C THR A 76 -69.24 -52.27 38.45
N LEU A 77 -68.48 -51.87 39.47
CA LEU A 77 -68.94 -51.91 40.87
C LEU A 77 -70.11 -50.93 41.12
N ALA A 78 -70.06 -49.75 40.51
CA ALA A 78 -71.12 -48.73 40.61
C ALA A 78 -72.47 -49.18 40.02
N LYS A 79 -72.48 -50.24 39.20
CA LYS A 79 -73.67 -50.76 38.50
C LYS A 79 -74.35 -51.94 39.20
N LEU A 80 -73.82 -52.44 40.33
CA LEU A 80 -74.33 -53.62 41.03
C LEU A 80 -75.19 -53.26 42.26
N PRO A 81 -76.34 -53.95 42.52
CA PRO A 81 -77.18 -53.71 43.69
C PRO A 81 -76.57 -54.29 44.98
N SER A 82 -76.60 -53.50 46.05
CA SER A 82 -75.94 -53.76 47.34
C SER A 82 -76.54 -54.96 48.09
N LYS A 83 -75.83 -56.10 48.10
CA LYS A 83 -76.06 -57.22 49.03
C LYS A 83 -74.73 -57.74 49.59
N GLY A 84 -74.48 -57.44 50.86
CA GLY A 84 -73.45 -58.07 51.69
C GLY A 84 -72.18 -57.24 51.89
N ASP A 85 -72.03 -56.67 53.09
CA ASP A 85 -70.90 -55.80 53.48
C ASP A 85 -69.52 -56.49 53.39
N SER A 86 -69.46 -57.82 53.56
CA SER A 86 -68.20 -58.58 53.51
C SER A 86 -67.68 -58.82 52.09
N TRP A 87 -68.55 -59.02 51.11
CA TRP A 87 -68.15 -59.22 49.70
C TRP A 87 -67.70 -57.91 49.05
N ILE A 88 -68.40 -56.82 49.34
CA ILE A 88 -68.03 -55.46 48.90
C ILE A 88 -66.69 -55.05 49.52
N ALA A 89 -66.46 -55.34 50.81
CA ALA A 89 -65.17 -55.07 51.46
C ALA A 89 -64.00 -55.86 50.84
N ASN A 90 -64.22 -57.13 50.48
CA ASN A 90 -63.20 -57.94 49.79
C ASN A 90 -62.88 -57.40 48.39
N ILE A 91 -63.88 -56.99 47.61
CA ILE A 91 -63.66 -56.39 46.28
C ILE A 91 -62.99 -55.02 46.39
N LEU A 92 -63.39 -54.17 47.33
CA LEU A 92 -62.69 -52.90 47.60
C LEU A 92 -61.23 -53.15 48.03
N GLY A 93 -60.98 -54.20 48.81
CA GLY A 93 -59.63 -54.64 49.16
C GLY A 93 -58.81 -55.12 47.96
N GLU A 94 -59.42 -55.85 47.02
CA GLU A 94 -58.79 -56.26 45.76
C GLU A 94 -58.54 -55.08 44.82
N ILE A 95 -59.49 -54.14 44.69
CA ILE A 95 -59.33 -52.89 43.94
C ILE A 95 -58.21 -52.05 44.55
N HIS A 96 -58.14 -51.94 45.89
CA HIS A 96 -57.06 -51.21 46.55
C HIS A 96 -55.69 -51.85 46.27
N LYS A 97 -55.59 -53.19 46.38
CA LYS A 97 -54.35 -53.93 46.05
C LYS A 97 -53.96 -53.80 44.57
N THR A 98 -54.91 -53.94 43.65
CA THR A 98 -54.65 -53.78 42.20
C THR A 98 -54.32 -52.34 41.83
N ALA A 99 -54.99 -51.35 42.41
CA ALA A 99 -54.66 -49.94 42.21
C ALA A 99 -53.24 -49.61 42.72
N GLN A 100 -52.86 -50.13 43.89
CA GLN A 100 -51.51 -49.92 44.45
C GLN A 100 -50.43 -50.64 43.62
N ALA A 101 -50.71 -51.86 43.15
CA ALA A 101 -49.80 -52.62 42.29
C ALA A 101 -49.65 -51.98 40.90
N GLN A 102 -50.75 -51.57 40.27
CA GLN A 102 -50.75 -50.86 38.99
C GLN A 102 -50.01 -49.52 39.13
N TYR A 103 -50.31 -48.73 40.16
CA TYR A 103 -49.63 -47.46 40.41
C TYR A 103 -48.11 -47.65 40.54
N LYS A 104 -47.66 -48.67 41.28
CA LYS A 104 -46.24 -48.98 41.42
C LYS A 104 -45.61 -49.38 40.08
N ASN A 105 -46.25 -50.25 39.31
CA ASN A 105 -45.78 -50.68 38.00
C ASN A 105 -45.73 -49.52 36.99
N THR A 106 -46.81 -48.74 36.89
CA THR A 106 -46.89 -47.56 36.02
C THR A 106 -45.88 -46.49 36.43
N MET A 107 -45.65 -46.28 37.73
CA MET A 107 -44.62 -45.36 38.21
C MET A 107 -43.21 -45.83 37.85
N ASP A 108 -42.93 -47.14 37.93
CA ASP A 108 -41.64 -47.70 37.55
C ASP A 108 -41.43 -47.68 36.03
N GLU A 109 -42.47 -47.97 35.23
CA GLU A 109 -42.46 -47.80 33.77
C GLU A 109 -42.27 -46.33 33.37
N TYR A 110 -42.97 -45.42 34.03
CA TYR A 110 -42.83 -43.99 33.82
C TYR A 110 -41.42 -43.50 34.14
N ARG A 111 -40.85 -43.94 35.28
CA ARG A 111 -39.44 -43.62 35.64
C ARG A 111 -38.45 -44.16 34.60
N LYS A 112 -38.67 -45.38 34.09
CA LYS A 112 -37.85 -45.96 33.01
C LYS A 112 -37.97 -45.14 31.73
N ALA A 113 -39.19 -44.78 31.30
CA ALA A 113 -39.43 -43.97 30.12
C ALA A 113 -38.78 -42.58 30.23
N VAL A 114 -38.89 -41.92 31.39
CA VAL A 114 -38.25 -40.63 31.68
C VAL A 114 -36.72 -40.73 31.65
N SER A 115 -36.14 -41.81 32.19
CA SER A 115 -34.69 -42.07 32.14
C SER A 115 -34.19 -42.25 30.70
N VAL A 116 -34.91 -43.05 29.90
CA VAL A 116 -34.61 -43.22 28.47
C VAL A 116 -34.67 -41.88 27.74
N ARG A 117 -35.71 -41.07 27.98
CA ARG A 117 -35.84 -39.74 27.39
C ARG A 117 -34.67 -38.82 27.74
N HIS A 118 -34.31 -38.74 29.02
CA HIS A 118 -33.17 -37.93 29.44
C HIS A 118 -31.86 -38.40 28.80
N SER A 119 -31.67 -39.72 28.64
CA SER A 119 -30.49 -40.26 27.95
C SER A 119 -30.46 -39.91 26.46
N LEU A 120 -31.61 -39.88 25.78
CA LEU A 120 -31.74 -39.44 24.38
C LEU A 120 -31.44 -37.94 24.25
N LEU A 121 -32.03 -37.11 25.11
CA LEU A 121 -31.76 -35.67 25.15
C LEU A 121 -30.27 -35.36 25.43
N GLU A 122 -29.63 -36.12 26.32
CA GLU A 122 -28.19 -35.99 26.58
C GLU A 122 -27.34 -36.34 25.34
N LYS A 123 -27.72 -37.36 24.58
CA LYS A 123 -27.06 -37.74 23.32
C LYS A 123 -27.24 -36.69 22.22
N MET A 124 -28.30 -35.89 22.25
CA MET A 124 -28.55 -34.82 21.27
C MET A 124 -27.61 -33.60 21.47
N MET A 125 -27.23 -33.30 22.72
CA MET A 125 -26.37 -32.15 23.07
C MET A 125 -25.09 -32.00 22.22
N PRO A 126 -24.26 -33.04 21.99
CA PRO A 126 -23.07 -32.92 21.14
C PRO A 126 -23.39 -32.62 19.67
N TYR A 127 -24.50 -33.11 19.12
CA TYR A 127 -24.91 -32.76 17.76
C TYR A 127 -25.29 -31.29 17.67
N TRP A 128 -25.99 -30.77 18.68
CA TRP A 128 -26.39 -29.37 18.69
C TRP A 128 -25.20 -28.41 18.79
N ARG A 129 -24.18 -28.76 19.59
CA ARG A 129 -22.90 -28.04 19.64
C ARG A 129 -22.17 -28.06 18.30
N ARG A 130 -22.08 -29.21 17.63
CA ARG A 130 -21.40 -29.33 16.33
C ARG A 130 -22.14 -28.54 15.24
N LEU A 131 -23.46 -28.48 15.28
CA LEU A 131 -24.25 -27.72 14.33
C LEU A 131 -23.98 -26.22 14.50
N SER A 132 -23.98 -25.74 15.74
CA SER A 132 -23.60 -24.36 16.07
C SER A 132 -22.19 -24.02 15.58
N GLN A 133 -21.20 -24.89 15.80
CA GLN A 133 -19.84 -24.71 15.30
C GLN A 133 -19.76 -24.66 13.77
N THR A 134 -20.56 -25.50 13.09
CA THR A 134 -20.61 -25.55 11.62
C THR A 134 -21.23 -24.28 11.06
N LEU A 135 -22.30 -23.77 11.68
CA LEU A 135 -22.90 -22.48 11.31
C LEU A 135 -21.95 -21.30 11.54
N ASP A 136 -21.22 -21.27 12.66
CA ASP A 136 -20.22 -20.24 12.95
C ASP A 136 -19.08 -20.24 11.90
N GLN A 137 -18.67 -21.42 11.43
CA GLN A 137 -17.70 -21.53 10.34
C GLN A 137 -18.24 -20.96 9.02
N VAL A 138 -19.50 -21.25 8.68
CA VAL A 138 -20.16 -20.71 7.49
C VAL A 138 -20.28 -19.19 7.58
N ASP A 139 -20.70 -18.66 8.73
CA ASP A 139 -20.81 -17.22 8.98
C ASP A 139 -19.48 -16.49 8.75
N LYS A 140 -18.40 -16.99 9.35
CA LYS A 140 -17.04 -16.44 9.15
C LYS A 140 -16.61 -16.45 7.69
N THR A 141 -16.91 -17.52 6.94
CA THR A 141 -16.59 -17.57 5.51
C THR A 141 -17.39 -16.56 4.68
N ILE A 142 -18.68 -16.38 4.98
CA ILE A 142 -19.54 -15.41 4.29
C ILE A 142 -19.10 -13.98 4.61
N ILE A 143 -18.83 -13.65 5.87
CA ILE A 143 -18.31 -12.33 6.28
C ILE A 143 -16.98 -12.05 5.58
N GLY A 144 -16.06 -13.02 5.58
CA GLY A 144 -14.77 -12.88 4.92
C GLY A 144 -14.88 -12.67 3.41
N LEU A 145 -15.83 -13.32 2.74
CA LEU A 145 -16.10 -13.11 1.31
C LEU A 145 -16.71 -11.71 1.05
N HIS A 146 -17.64 -11.29 1.90
CA HIS A 146 -18.29 -9.98 1.79
C HIS A 146 -17.29 -8.82 1.98
N GLU A 147 -16.40 -8.91 2.97
CA GLU A 147 -15.37 -7.90 3.21
C GLU A 147 -14.41 -7.78 2.02
N ARG A 148 -14.03 -8.91 1.41
CA ARG A 148 -13.18 -8.91 0.20
C ARG A 148 -13.88 -8.34 -1.01
N SER A 149 -15.17 -8.62 -1.19
CA SER A 149 -15.98 -8.00 -2.25
C SER A 149 -15.98 -6.47 -2.12
N LYS A 150 -16.17 -5.94 -0.90
CA LYS A 150 -16.09 -4.49 -0.65
C LYS A 150 -14.73 -3.89 -1.03
N VAL A 151 -13.64 -4.60 -0.75
CA VAL A 151 -12.31 -4.15 -1.16
C VAL A 151 -12.20 -4.12 -2.69
N ILE A 152 -12.64 -5.16 -3.39
CA ILE A 152 -12.65 -5.18 -4.86
C ILE A 152 -13.50 -4.05 -5.43
N ASP A 153 -14.71 -3.86 -4.92
CA ASP A 153 -15.62 -2.80 -5.35
C ASP A 153 -14.98 -1.41 -5.19
N SER A 154 -14.30 -1.17 -4.06
CA SER A 154 -13.60 0.09 -3.82
C SER A 154 -12.44 0.33 -4.81
N ARG A 155 -11.71 -0.73 -5.18
CA ARG A 155 -10.63 -0.65 -6.17
C ARG A 155 -11.16 -0.51 -7.59
N MET A 156 -12.27 -1.15 -7.89
CA MET A 156 -12.93 -1.03 -9.17
C MET A 156 -13.50 0.39 -9.38
N ALA A 157 -14.07 0.99 -8.33
CA ALA A 157 -14.48 2.39 -8.34
C ALA A 157 -13.30 3.35 -8.56
N GLU A 158 -12.16 3.10 -7.89
CA GLU A 158 -10.92 3.86 -8.11
C GLU A 158 -10.43 3.72 -9.56
N TYR A 159 -10.47 2.52 -10.13
CA TYR A 159 -10.11 2.26 -11.52
C TYR A 159 -11.05 2.97 -12.51
N GLU A 160 -12.36 2.95 -12.24
CA GLU A 160 -13.36 3.65 -13.05
C GLU A 160 -13.17 5.17 -13.00
N ASP A 161 -12.88 5.74 -11.83
CA ASP A 161 -12.55 7.17 -11.65
C ASP A 161 -11.32 7.58 -12.48
N ILE A 162 -10.31 6.71 -12.56
CA ILE A 162 -9.10 6.91 -13.38
C ILE A 162 -9.43 6.80 -14.87
N ARG A 163 -10.23 5.79 -15.26
CA ARG A 163 -10.63 5.55 -16.66
C ARG A 163 -11.52 6.67 -17.20
N ASN A 164 -12.40 7.21 -16.38
CA ASN A 164 -13.24 8.37 -16.68
C ASN A 164 -12.46 9.70 -16.66
N GLN A 165 -11.15 9.67 -16.40
CA GLN A 165 -10.27 10.84 -16.34
C GLN A 165 -10.77 11.93 -15.37
N SER A 166 -11.40 11.54 -14.26
CA SER A 166 -11.99 12.48 -13.32
C SER A 166 -10.93 13.43 -12.74
N ASP A 167 -11.31 14.70 -12.52
CA ASP A 167 -10.40 15.69 -11.94
C ASP A 167 -9.91 15.28 -10.54
N LYS A 168 -10.76 14.57 -9.79
CA LYS A 168 -10.41 13.98 -8.49
C LYS A 168 -9.29 12.96 -8.61
N ALA A 169 -9.38 12.02 -9.56
CA ALA A 169 -8.35 11.02 -9.79
C ALA A 169 -7.02 11.66 -10.24
N VAL A 170 -7.07 12.64 -11.14
CA VAL A 170 -5.86 13.37 -11.59
C VAL A 170 -5.20 14.10 -10.42
N ARG A 171 -5.98 14.81 -9.60
CA ARG A 171 -5.45 15.54 -8.44
C ARG A 171 -4.86 14.60 -7.39
N MET A 172 -5.54 13.48 -7.13
CA MET A 172 -5.07 12.44 -6.20
C MET A 172 -3.74 11.83 -6.67
N LEU A 173 -3.67 11.40 -7.93
CA LEU A 173 -2.46 10.81 -8.52
C LEU A 173 -1.30 11.83 -8.56
N THR A 174 -1.59 13.10 -8.86
CA THR A 174 -0.58 14.16 -8.87
C THR A 174 -0.04 14.42 -7.46
N SER A 175 -0.92 14.47 -6.46
CA SER A 175 -0.52 14.63 -5.05
C SER A 175 0.32 13.44 -4.57
N SER A 176 -0.08 12.22 -4.95
CA SER A 176 0.66 11.00 -4.60
C SER A 176 2.03 10.95 -5.26
N ALA A 177 2.14 11.36 -6.54
CA ALA A 177 3.42 11.44 -7.23
C ALA A 177 4.35 12.47 -6.55
N MET A 178 3.80 13.60 -6.08
CA MET A 178 4.57 14.64 -5.40
C MET A 178 5.15 14.13 -4.06
N THR A 179 4.34 13.47 -3.23
CA THR A 179 4.84 12.91 -1.96
C THR A 179 5.87 11.81 -2.20
N GLN A 180 5.62 10.91 -3.16
CA GLN A 180 6.57 9.86 -3.52
C GLN A 180 7.90 10.42 -4.04
N PHE A 181 7.89 11.52 -4.79
CA PHE A 181 9.10 12.20 -5.25
C PHE A 181 9.98 12.68 -4.08
N PHE A 182 9.40 13.36 -3.09
CA PHE A 182 10.18 13.84 -1.95
C PHE A 182 10.68 12.72 -1.05
N ILE A 183 9.86 11.70 -0.79
CA ILE A 183 10.25 10.54 0.00
C ILE A 183 11.41 9.81 -0.68
N SER A 184 11.26 9.51 -1.98
CA SER A 184 12.31 8.82 -2.74
C SER A 184 13.58 9.65 -2.88
N ALA A 185 13.48 10.97 -3.07
CA ALA A 185 14.63 11.88 -3.10
C ALA A 185 15.39 11.89 -1.77
N LEU A 186 14.69 11.93 -0.64
CA LEU A 186 15.31 11.90 0.69
C LEU A 186 16.05 10.58 0.92
N VAL A 187 15.42 9.45 0.58
CA VAL A 187 16.06 8.14 0.70
C VAL A 187 17.26 8.03 -0.25
N LEU A 188 17.16 8.55 -1.47
CA LEU A 188 18.28 8.59 -2.42
C LEU A 188 19.45 9.45 -1.91
N LEU A 189 19.17 10.54 -1.18
CA LEU A 189 20.22 11.34 -0.53
C LEU A 189 20.95 10.55 0.55
N ILE A 190 20.23 9.79 1.38
CA ILE A 190 20.83 8.88 2.38
C ILE A 190 21.70 7.83 1.67
N ALA A 191 21.22 7.26 0.57
CA ALA A 191 21.96 6.33 -0.26
C ALA A 191 23.26 6.91 -0.83
N ILE A 192 23.23 8.16 -1.31
CA ILE A 192 24.44 8.89 -1.75
C ILE A 192 25.43 9.01 -0.57
N GLY A 193 24.94 9.30 0.64
CA GLY A 193 25.77 9.28 1.86
C GLY A 193 26.44 7.93 2.09
N GLY A 194 25.70 6.82 1.93
CA GLY A 194 26.24 5.46 1.98
C GLY A 194 27.32 5.20 0.92
N ALA A 195 27.08 5.64 -0.32
CA ALA A 195 28.05 5.52 -1.41
C ALA A 195 29.32 6.35 -1.17
N VAL A 196 29.22 7.53 -0.55
CA VAL A 196 30.37 8.35 -0.14
C VAL A 196 31.18 7.67 0.97
N ILE A 197 30.53 7.02 1.93
CA ILE A 197 31.21 6.23 2.96
C ILE A 197 31.95 5.05 2.31
N ASN A 198 31.29 4.32 1.42
CA ASN A 198 31.90 3.21 0.67
C ASN A 198 33.11 3.70 -0.17
N PHE A 199 32.97 4.81 -0.90
CA PHE A 199 34.06 5.43 -1.64
C PHE A 199 35.29 5.74 -0.77
N ASN A 200 35.06 6.32 0.42
CA ASN A 200 36.15 6.65 1.34
C ASN A 200 36.82 5.41 1.96
N LEU A 201 36.10 4.29 2.09
CA LEU A 201 36.68 3.01 2.53
C LEU A 201 37.63 2.44 1.47
N ILE A 202 37.31 2.62 0.19
CA ILE A 202 38.02 2.00 -0.94
C ILE A 202 39.16 2.88 -1.47
N ALA A 203 38.97 4.20 -1.55
CA ALA A 203 39.85 5.08 -2.32
C ALA A 203 41.31 5.11 -1.82
N LEU A 204 41.54 5.02 -0.50
CA LEU A 204 42.88 5.05 0.09
C LEU A 204 43.69 3.76 -0.18
N PRO A 205 43.17 2.55 0.11
CA PRO A 205 43.81 1.30 -0.33
C PRO A 205 44.11 1.26 -1.83
N MET A 206 43.20 1.78 -2.66
CA MET A 206 43.38 1.82 -4.11
C MET A 206 44.47 2.79 -4.57
N SER A 207 44.77 3.85 -3.81
CA SER A 207 45.91 4.71 -4.13
C SER A 207 47.23 4.00 -3.94
N GLU A 208 47.36 3.07 -2.99
CA GLU A 208 48.58 2.28 -2.86
C GLU A 208 48.70 1.23 -3.97
N MET A 209 47.61 0.56 -4.34
CA MET A 209 47.64 -0.51 -5.35
C MET A 209 47.81 -0.02 -6.79
N VAL A 210 47.17 1.10 -7.13
CA VAL A 210 47.13 1.62 -8.52
C VAL A 210 48.10 2.80 -8.70
N GLY A 211 48.80 3.20 -7.64
CA GLY A 211 49.79 4.28 -7.62
C GLY A 211 49.17 5.63 -7.30
N GLY A 212 49.42 6.14 -6.08
CA GLY A 212 48.74 7.32 -5.53
C GLY A 212 49.18 8.64 -6.16
N GLY A 213 50.32 8.63 -6.86
CA GLY A 213 50.81 9.72 -7.69
C GLY A 213 50.43 9.61 -9.16
N SER A 214 49.70 8.55 -9.56
CA SER A 214 49.20 8.40 -10.93
C SER A 214 47.93 9.24 -11.11
N TYR A 215 47.94 10.11 -12.12
CA TYR A 215 46.82 10.95 -12.49
C TYR A 215 46.38 10.64 -13.91
N ILE A 216 45.06 10.57 -14.12
CA ILE A 216 44.45 10.54 -15.44
C ILE A 216 43.78 11.90 -15.63
N GLY A 217 44.42 12.77 -16.40
CA GLY A 217 44.03 14.18 -16.51
C GLY A 217 44.12 14.90 -15.15
N ASN A 218 43.01 15.48 -14.70
CA ASN A 218 42.95 16.24 -13.44
C ASN A 218 42.54 15.39 -12.22
N PHE A 219 42.25 14.10 -12.41
CA PHE A 219 41.76 13.22 -11.34
C PHE A 219 42.80 12.16 -10.97
N LYS A 220 42.90 11.84 -9.68
CA LYS A 220 43.72 10.73 -9.17
C LYS A 220 43.19 9.40 -9.71
N THR A 221 44.07 8.53 -10.20
CA THR A 221 43.69 7.20 -10.71
C THR A 221 42.97 6.37 -9.65
N SER A 222 43.35 6.50 -8.38
CA SER A 222 42.68 5.84 -7.24
C SER A 222 41.20 6.19 -7.10
N ASN A 223 40.85 7.46 -7.30
CA ASN A 223 39.48 7.94 -7.20
C ASN A 223 38.63 7.39 -8.34
N ILE A 224 39.19 7.33 -9.55
CA ILE A 224 38.52 6.75 -10.71
C ILE A 224 38.28 5.25 -10.47
N ALA A 225 39.30 4.52 -9.99
CA ALA A 225 39.19 3.10 -9.74
C ALA A 225 38.13 2.77 -8.66
N ALA A 226 38.11 3.52 -7.56
CA ALA A 226 37.08 3.38 -6.52
C ALA A 226 35.66 3.66 -7.06
N LEU A 227 35.51 4.71 -7.87
CA LEU A 227 34.23 5.06 -8.49
C LEU A 227 33.75 3.99 -9.48
N VAL A 228 34.65 3.37 -10.24
CA VAL A 228 34.32 2.28 -11.16
C VAL A 228 33.80 1.05 -10.41
N ILE A 229 34.41 0.69 -9.27
CA ILE A 229 33.94 -0.42 -8.44
C ILE A 229 32.50 -0.16 -7.98
N ILE A 230 32.24 1.01 -7.39
CA ILE A 230 30.91 1.40 -6.93
C ILE A 230 29.89 1.45 -8.07
N LEU A 231 30.27 1.96 -9.25
CA LEU A 231 29.36 1.99 -10.41
C LEU A 231 29.00 0.58 -10.90
N VAL A 232 29.97 -0.32 -10.98
CA VAL A 232 29.73 -1.72 -11.34
C VAL A 232 28.81 -2.36 -10.31
N GLU A 233 29.04 -2.09 -9.03
CA GLU A 233 28.26 -2.65 -7.93
C GLU A 233 26.81 -2.14 -7.93
N VAL A 234 26.59 -0.83 -8.07
CA VAL A 234 25.25 -0.24 -8.24
C VAL A 234 24.56 -0.81 -9.48
N ALA A 235 25.29 -0.98 -10.59
CA ALA A 235 24.72 -1.59 -11.79
C ALA A 235 24.31 -3.05 -11.57
N MET A 236 25.17 -3.87 -10.95
CA MET A 236 24.83 -5.25 -10.60
C MET A 236 23.67 -5.33 -9.61
N GLY A 237 23.61 -4.41 -8.65
CA GLY A 237 22.50 -4.26 -7.71
C GLY A 237 21.17 -3.96 -8.39
N LEU A 238 21.15 -3.02 -9.34
CA LEU A 238 19.98 -2.71 -10.15
C LEU A 238 19.51 -3.96 -10.93
N TYR A 239 20.44 -4.68 -11.57
CA TYR A 239 20.11 -5.91 -12.29
C TYR A 239 19.58 -7.02 -11.38
N LEU A 240 20.12 -7.17 -10.17
CA LEU A 240 19.65 -8.14 -9.18
C LEU A 240 18.21 -7.82 -8.74
N MET A 241 17.94 -6.55 -8.41
CA MET A 241 16.62 -6.09 -7.96
C MET A 241 15.55 -6.20 -9.05
N GLU A 242 15.92 -5.95 -10.31
CA GLU A 242 15.06 -6.16 -11.46
C GLU A 242 14.79 -7.65 -11.70
N SER A 243 15.82 -8.49 -11.60
CA SER A 243 15.69 -9.94 -11.79
C SER A 243 14.83 -10.59 -10.69
N LEU A 244 14.80 -10.01 -9.50
CA LEU A 244 13.92 -10.41 -8.40
C LEU A 244 12.47 -9.87 -8.55
N ARG A 245 12.18 -9.06 -9.57
CA ARG A 245 10.90 -8.36 -9.77
C ARG A 245 10.49 -7.47 -8.59
N ILE A 246 11.48 -6.97 -7.85
CA ILE A 246 11.24 -5.95 -6.83
C ILE A 246 11.12 -4.60 -7.52
N THR A 247 12.03 -4.31 -8.47
CA THR A 247 11.97 -3.11 -9.30
C THR A 247 11.49 -3.40 -10.72
N HIS A 248 11.02 -2.35 -11.41
CA HIS A 248 10.54 -2.41 -12.79
C HIS A 248 11.15 -1.30 -13.66
N LEU A 249 12.45 -1.06 -13.52
CA LEU A 249 13.18 -0.08 -14.32
C LEU A 249 13.44 -0.58 -15.75
N PHE A 250 13.57 -1.89 -15.95
CA PHE A 250 13.91 -2.52 -17.22
C PHE A 250 12.89 -3.62 -17.59
N PRO A 251 11.73 -3.26 -18.18
CA PRO A 251 10.63 -4.20 -18.43
C PRO A 251 11.03 -5.43 -19.27
N VAL A 252 12.10 -5.33 -20.07
CA VAL A 252 12.67 -6.44 -20.84
C VAL A 252 13.04 -7.64 -19.95
N ILE A 253 13.57 -7.38 -18.75
CA ILE A 253 14.02 -8.42 -17.82
C ILE A 253 12.82 -9.15 -17.19
N GLY A 254 11.70 -8.44 -16.97
CA GLY A 254 10.47 -9.01 -16.44
C GLY A 254 9.83 -10.06 -17.36
N HIS A 255 10.01 -9.91 -18.68
CA HIS A 255 9.46 -10.82 -19.70
C HIS A 255 10.38 -12.00 -20.06
N MET A 256 11.56 -12.09 -19.46
CA MET A 256 12.48 -13.22 -19.68
C MET A 256 11.91 -14.52 -19.09
N ASP A 257 12.31 -15.65 -19.67
CA ASP A 257 11.95 -16.98 -19.16
C ASP A 257 12.52 -17.19 -17.74
N ASP A 258 11.79 -17.93 -16.92
CA ASP A 258 12.14 -18.15 -15.50
C ASP A 258 13.55 -18.71 -15.33
N LYS A 259 14.01 -19.58 -16.24
CA LYS A 259 15.34 -20.18 -16.18
C LYS A 259 16.45 -19.15 -16.37
N MET A 260 16.34 -18.29 -17.38
CA MET A 260 17.35 -17.26 -17.62
C MET A 260 17.35 -16.22 -16.49
N ARG A 261 16.18 -15.86 -15.95
CA ARG A 261 16.07 -14.97 -14.80
C ARG A 261 16.77 -15.52 -13.56
N THR A 262 16.54 -16.79 -13.20
CA THR A 262 17.22 -17.42 -12.07
C THR A 262 18.73 -17.48 -12.26
N ARG A 263 19.22 -17.74 -13.48
CA ARG A 263 20.67 -17.67 -13.77
C ARG A 263 21.21 -16.26 -13.57
N MET A 264 20.50 -15.24 -14.05
CA MET A 264 20.90 -13.84 -13.90
C MET A 264 20.98 -13.42 -12.43
N ILE A 265 20.04 -13.87 -11.58
CA ILE A 265 20.09 -13.67 -10.13
C ILE A 265 21.39 -14.27 -9.55
N TRP A 266 21.69 -15.53 -9.86
CA TRP A 266 22.90 -16.17 -9.36
C TRP A 266 24.18 -15.49 -9.84
N VAL A 267 24.25 -15.12 -11.12
CA VAL A 267 25.42 -14.45 -11.71
C VAL A 267 25.66 -13.08 -11.06
N THR A 268 24.65 -12.22 -11.03
CA THR A 268 24.75 -10.87 -10.43
C THR A 268 25.05 -10.93 -8.94
N PHE A 269 24.40 -11.83 -8.20
CA PHE A 269 24.68 -12.06 -6.79
C PHE A 269 26.12 -12.54 -6.54
N THR A 270 26.64 -13.43 -7.39
CA THR A 270 28.02 -13.94 -7.27
C THR A 270 29.03 -12.83 -7.52
N ILE A 271 28.80 -11.98 -8.52
CA ILE A 271 29.65 -10.82 -8.80
C ILE A 271 29.65 -9.85 -7.60
N LEU A 272 28.47 -9.53 -7.05
CA LEU A 272 28.34 -8.68 -5.87
C LEU A 272 29.05 -9.28 -4.65
N LEU A 273 28.93 -10.59 -4.43
CA LEU A 273 29.60 -11.29 -3.35
C LEU A 273 31.14 -11.22 -3.49
N ILE A 274 31.65 -11.37 -4.71
CA ILE A 274 33.08 -11.23 -5.00
C ILE A 274 33.53 -9.79 -4.73
N LEU A 275 32.79 -8.79 -5.22
CA LEU A 275 33.11 -7.37 -4.98
C LEU A 275 33.08 -7.04 -3.48
N ALA A 276 32.06 -7.49 -2.74
CA ALA A 276 31.99 -7.32 -1.29
C ALA A 276 33.17 -7.97 -0.57
N GLY A 277 33.64 -9.13 -1.04
CA GLY A 277 34.86 -9.76 -0.52
C GLY A 277 36.11 -8.94 -0.78
N VAL A 278 36.25 -8.38 -1.99
CA VAL A 278 37.35 -7.48 -2.35
C VAL A 278 37.32 -6.22 -1.50
N GLU A 279 36.15 -5.60 -1.29
CA GLU A 279 36.00 -4.40 -0.46
C GLU A 279 36.29 -4.64 1.01
N ALA A 280 35.88 -5.78 1.56
CA ALA A 280 36.26 -6.18 2.91
C ALA A 280 37.79 -6.31 3.05
N ALA A 281 38.47 -6.84 2.04
CA ALA A 281 39.93 -6.93 2.01
C ALA A 281 40.60 -5.55 1.85
N LEU A 282 40.04 -4.66 1.02
CA LEU A 282 40.53 -3.29 0.88
C LEU A 282 40.34 -2.50 2.19
N ALA A 283 39.21 -2.64 2.87
CA ALA A 283 38.95 -2.04 4.17
C ALA A 283 39.93 -2.54 5.25
N PHE A 284 40.28 -3.83 5.25
CA PHE A 284 41.34 -4.35 6.10
C PHE A 284 42.70 -3.69 5.80
N MET A 285 43.03 -3.54 4.51
CA MET A 285 44.29 -2.93 4.09
C MET A 285 44.36 -1.44 4.46
N ARG A 286 43.23 -0.72 4.45
CA ARG A 286 43.12 0.68 4.85
C ARG A 286 43.67 0.91 6.26
N ASP A 287 43.25 0.09 7.20
CA ASP A 287 43.66 0.23 8.60
C ASP A 287 45.14 -0.10 8.80
N ARG A 288 45.66 -1.08 8.06
CA ARG A 288 47.10 -1.40 8.05
C ARG A 288 47.93 -0.22 7.53
N ILE A 289 47.53 0.35 6.40
CA ILE A 289 48.20 1.53 5.82
C ILE A 289 48.14 2.73 6.79
N ALA A 290 47.00 2.93 7.46
CA ALA A 290 46.85 4.02 8.42
C ALA A 290 47.76 3.84 9.64
N ALA A 291 47.88 2.62 10.17
CA ALA A 291 48.78 2.30 11.27
C ALA A 291 50.26 2.49 10.88
N ASP A 292 50.66 2.03 9.69
CA ASP A 292 52.03 2.18 9.19
C ASP A 292 52.40 3.65 8.99
N MET A 293 51.49 4.46 8.44
CA MET A 293 51.70 5.91 8.34
C MET A 293 51.85 6.60 9.70
N GLN A 294 51.11 6.17 10.72
CA GLN A 294 51.25 6.72 12.07
C GLN A 294 52.61 6.35 12.65
N ALA A 295 53.01 5.08 12.53
CA ALA A 295 54.33 4.62 12.98
C ALA A 295 55.47 5.40 12.30
N LEU A 296 55.40 5.62 10.99
CA LEU A 296 56.36 6.44 10.25
C LEU A 296 56.41 7.89 10.73
N ARG A 297 55.25 8.54 10.95
CA ARG A 297 55.19 9.91 11.48
C ARG A 297 55.80 10.01 12.88
N HIS A 298 55.56 9.02 13.74
CA HIS A 298 56.13 8.99 15.08
C HIS A 298 57.65 8.77 15.05
N ALA A 299 58.14 7.85 14.20
CA ALA A 299 59.57 7.63 14.00
C ALA A 299 60.29 8.89 13.48
N LEU A 300 59.63 9.67 12.62
CA LEU A 300 60.17 10.92 12.08
C LEU A 300 60.06 12.11 13.05
N ALA A 301 59.16 12.05 14.05
CA ALA A 301 58.93 13.12 15.02
C ALA A 301 59.79 12.99 16.30
N THR A 302 60.54 11.90 16.47
CA THR A 302 61.41 11.62 17.64
C THR A 302 60.68 11.76 18.99
N VAL A 303 59.37 11.49 19.02
CA VAL A 303 58.57 11.46 20.25
C VAL A 303 58.52 10.03 20.77
N GLU A 304 58.64 9.84 22.09
CA GLU A 304 58.58 8.54 22.77
C GLU A 304 57.37 7.70 22.31
N THR A 305 57.64 6.41 22.09
CA THR A 305 56.70 5.42 21.57
C THR A 305 55.57 5.17 22.55
N ALA A 306 54.40 5.76 22.31
CA ALA A 306 53.16 5.18 22.84
C ALA A 306 52.88 3.90 22.05
N GLU A 307 52.74 2.76 22.72
CA GLU A 307 52.45 1.50 22.05
C GLU A 307 51.19 1.63 21.19
N PRO A 308 51.21 1.13 19.94
CA PRO A 308 50.03 1.12 19.10
C PRO A 308 49.00 0.19 19.78
N VAL A 309 47.95 0.79 20.36
CA VAL A 309 46.80 0.02 20.84
C VAL A 309 46.16 -0.60 19.61
N SER A 310 46.54 -1.85 19.32
CA SER A 310 45.94 -2.71 18.30
C SER A 310 44.47 -2.93 18.64
N SER A 311 43.64 -1.98 18.25
CA SER A 311 42.20 -2.10 18.42
C SER A 311 41.66 -2.88 17.21
N TRP A 312 41.52 -4.18 17.39
CA TRP A 312 40.86 -5.08 16.45
C TRP A 312 39.40 -4.68 16.16
N ILE A 313 38.79 -3.91 17.06
CA ILE A 313 37.39 -3.47 16.99
C ILE A 313 37.13 -2.56 15.77
N PRO A 314 37.84 -1.43 15.57
CA PRO A 314 37.76 -0.65 14.33
C PRO A 314 38.01 -1.46 13.05
N THR A 315 39.01 -2.35 13.05
CA THR A 315 39.36 -3.14 11.88
C THR A 315 38.28 -4.12 11.48
N VAL A 316 37.75 -4.89 12.44
CA VAL A 316 36.60 -5.77 12.18
C VAL A 316 35.38 -4.94 11.77
N GLY A 317 35.14 -3.79 12.42
CA GLY A 317 34.06 -2.89 12.07
C GLY A 317 34.12 -2.39 10.63
N GLN A 318 35.29 -1.96 10.16
CA GLN A 318 35.49 -1.49 8.78
C GLN A 318 35.41 -2.63 7.75
N MET A 319 35.93 -3.82 8.06
CA MET A 319 35.79 -5.00 7.20
C MET A 319 34.33 -5.40 7.04
N VAL A 320 33.59 -5.44 8.15
CA VAL A 320 32.15 -5.75 8.14
C VAL A 320 31.38 -4.68 7.37
N MET A 321 31.69 -3.40 7.57
CA MET A 321 31.10 -2.32 6.77
C MET A 321 31.42 -2.45 5.29
N GLY A 322 32.69 -2.71 4.92
CA GLY A 322 33.09 -2.93 3.52
C GLY A 322 32.42 -4.14 2.87
N PHE A 323 32.09 -5.17 3.66
CA PHE A 323 31.33 -6.32 3.15
C PHE A 323 29.82 -6.03 3.01
N ILE A 324 29.22 -5.30 3.97
CA ILE A 324 27.76 -5.08 4.02
C ILE A 324 27.33 -3.95 3.09
N LEU A 325 28.12 -2.89 2.97
CA LEU A 325 27.76 -1.69 2.20
C LEU A 325 27.40 -2.02 0.75
N PRO A 326 28.10 -2.94 0.05
CA PRO A 326 27.70 -3.31 -1.30
C PRO A 326 26.27 -3.84 -1.42
N PHE A 327 25.90 -4.74 -0.50
CA PHE A 327 24.53 -5.25 -0.45
C PHE A 327 23.55 -4.14 -0.06
N ALA A 328 23.92 -3.24 0.84
CA ALA A 328 23.08 -2.10 1.18
C ALA A 328 22.83 -1.17 -0.02
N LEU A 329 23.84 -0.93 -0.86
CA LEU A 329 23.74 -0.10 -2.06
C LEU A 329 22.85 -0.73 -3.14
N THR A 330 22.68 -2.06 -3.18
CA THR A 330 21.70 -2.67 -4.09
C THR A 330 20.26 -2.22 -3.82
N PHE A 331 19.90 -1.91 -2.57
CA PHE A 331 18.57 -1.42 -2.23
C PHE A 331 18.27 -0.01 -2.75
N VAL A 332 19.27 0.72 -3.22
CA VAL A 332 19.11 2.05 -3.85
C VAL A 332 18.24 1.96 -5.11
N ALA A 333 18.15 0.77 -5.73
CA ALA A 333 17.25 0.51 -6.84
C ALA A 333 15.78 0.88 -6.54
N ILE A 334 15.29 0.61 -5.33
CA ILE A 334 13.89 0.82 -4.93
C ILE A 334 13.52 2.32 -4.92
N PRO A 335 14.20 3.19 -4.14
CA PRO A 335 13.92 4.61 -4.17
C PRO A 335 14.27 5.22 -5.52
N LEU A 336 15.28 4.70 -6.25
CA LEU A 336 15.60 5.19 -7.59
C LEU A 336 14.44 4.97 -8.57
N GLU A 337 13.78 3.81 -8.56
CA GLU A 337 12.59 3.57 -9.38
C GLU A 337 11.46 4.55 -9.04
N SER A 338 11.14 4.67 -7.75
CA SER A 338 10.12 5.60 -7.27
C SER A 338 10.44 7.05 -7.66
N PHE A 339 11.72 7.44 -7.58
CA PHE A 339 12.20 8.75 -7.97
C PHE A 339 12.04 8.97 -9.47
N VAL A 340 12.48 8.04 -10.32
CA VAL A 340 12.37 8.16 -11.78
C VAL A 340 10.91 8.28 -12.23
N GLN A 341 10.02 7.45 -11.67
CA GLN A 341 8.59 7.46 -12.02
C GLN A 341 7.91 8.77 -11.61
N SER A 342 8.15 9.24 -10.39
CA SER A 342 7.55 10.47 -9.87
C SER A 342 8.18 11.76 -10.43
N SER A 343 9.48 11.74 -10.68
CA SER A 343 10.27 12.83 -11.27
C SER A 343 9.66 13.30 -12.58
N ARG A 344 9.29 12.37 -13.48
CA ARG A 344 8.64 12.73 -14.75
C ARG A 344 7.38 13.58 -14.56
N THR A 345 6.54 13.23 -13.59
CA THR A 345 5.29 13.97 -13.30
C THR A 345 5.58 15.32 -12.66
N VAL A 346 6.50 15.37 -11.68
CA VAL A 346 6.85 16.60 -10.96
C VAL A 346 7.59 17.60 -11.85
N PHE A 347 8.58 17.16 -12.64
CA PHE A 347 9.23 18.03 -13.63
C PHE A 347 8.24 18.46 -14.72
N GLY A 348 7.36 17.56 -15.15
CA GLY A 348 6.33 17.88 -16.13
C GLY A 348 5.38 18.99 -15.65
N SER A 349 4.96 18.95 -14.38
CA SER A 349 4.11 19.99 -13.78
C SER A 349 4.88 21.29 -13.48
N ALA A 350 6.16 21.18 -13.09
CA ALA A 350 7.04 22.33 -12.87
C ALA A 350 7.32 23.10 -14.16
N VAL A 351 7.68 22.41 -15.26
CA VAL A 351 7.89 23.03 -16.58
C VAL A 351 6.61 23.68 -17.10
N ALA A 352 5.46 23.02 -16.94
CA ALA A 352 4.18 23.61 -17.32
C ALA A 352 3.87 24.88 -16.52
N SER A 353 4.14 24.88 -15.21
CA SER A 353 3.98 26.05 -14.35
C SER A 353 4.94 27.19 -14.73
N LEU A 354 6.19 26.86 -15.03
CA LEU A 354 7.20 27.82 -15.48
C LEU A 354 6.78 28.49 -16.80
N LEU A 355 6.32 27.71 -17.78
CA LEU A 355 5.82 28.26 -19.05
C LEU A 355 4.60 29.16 -18.86
N ARG A 356 3.68 28.82 -17.95
CA ARG A 356 2.56 29.70 -17.60
C ARG A 356 3.03 31.00 -16.96
N LEU A 357 4.02 30.94 -16.09
CA LEU A 357 4.58 32.12 -15.42
C LEU A 357 5.31 33.02 -16.42
N ILE A 358 6.09 32.45 -17.34
CA ILE A 358 6.73 33.18 -18.44
C ILE A 358 5.66 33.83 -19.33
N GLY A 359 4.61 33.09 -19.70
CA GLY A 359 3.50 33.64 -20.48
C GLY A 359 2.78 34.78 -19.77
N PHE A 360 2.57 34.66 -18.46
CA PHE A 360 2.01 35.74 -17.64
C PHE A 360 2.94 36.96 -17.59
N ALA A 361 4.24 36.76 -17.37
CA ALA A 361 5.23 37.84 -17.33
C ALA A 361 5.31 38.58 -18.67
N LEU A 362 5.31 37.87 -19.80
CA LEU A 362 5.28 38.47 -21.13
C LEU A 362 4.01 39.28 -21.37
N ARG A 363 2.85 38.78 -20.94
CA ARG A 363 1.58 39.53 -21.03
C ARG A 363 1.58 40.77 -20.14
N LEU A 364 2.10 40.66 -18.93
CA LEU A 364 2.23 41.78 -18.00
C LEU A 364 3.14 42.86 -18.59
N LEU A 365 4.33 42.48 -19.09
CA LEU A 365 5.25 43.39 -19.76
C LEU A 365 4.63 44.03 -21.00
N GLY A 366 3.93 43.26 -21.83
CA GLY A 366 3.21 43.78 -22.99
C GLY A 366 2.17 44.83 -22.62
N ASN A 367 1.39 44.58 -21.57
CA ASN A 367 0.40 45.54 -21.06
C ASN A 367 1.08 46.80 -20.50
N VAL A 368 2.17 46.65 -19.74
CA VAL A 368 2.93 47.79 -19.21
C VAL A 368 3.49 48.65 -20.33
N VAL A 369 4.11 48.05 -21.36
CA VAL A 369 4.62 48.77 -22.53
C VAL A 369 3.50 49.51 -23.25
N ARG A 370 2.32 48.88 -23.41
CA ARG A 370 1.16 49.53 -24.02
C ARG A 370 0.70 50.75 -23.23
N TYR A 371 0.52 50.63 -21.91
CA TYR A 371 0.09 51.76 -21.08
C TYR A 371 1.14 52.87 -21.01
N ILE A 372 2.42 52.52 -20.98
CA ILE A 372 3.51 53.50 -21.06
C ILE A 372 3.46 54.23 -22.41
N GLY A 373 3.22 53.52 -23.52
CA GLY A 373 3.05 54.10 -24.84
C GLY A 373 1.88 55.09 -24.90
N GLU A 374 0.70 54.69 -24.44
CA GLU A 374 -0.49 55.56 -24.36
C GLU A 374 -0.24 56.77 -23.46
N PHE A 375 0.45 56.58 -22.32
CA PHE A 375 0.83 57.67 -21.42
C PHE A 375 1.82 58.65 -22.06
N LEU A 376 2.84 58.16 -22.76
CA LEU A 376 3.81 58.98 -23.49
C LEU A 376 3.13 59.82 -24.58
N VAL A 377 2.19 59.24 -25.32
CA VAL A 377 1.39 59.97 -26.30
C VAL A 377 0.58 61.08 -25.62
N ASN A 378 -0.12 60.79 -24.51
CA ASN A 378 -0.89 61.80 -23.79
C ASN A 378 -0.01 62.93 -23.22
N VAL A 379 1.19 62.62 -22.73
CA VAL A 379 2.15 63.63 -22.24
C VAL A 379 2.68 64.48 -23.39
N TYR A 380 2.97 63.87 -24.54
CA TYR A 380 3.40 64.57 -25.74
C TYR A 380 2.30 65.53 -26.23
N ASP A 381 1.05 65.05 -26.30
CA ASP A 381 -0.11 65.87 -26.66
C ASP A 381 -0.28 67.04 -25.69
N LEU A 382 -0.13 66.81 -24.38
CA LEU A 382 -0.19 67.85 -23.36
C LEU A 382 0.91 68.91 -23.51
N LEU A 383 2.11 68.53 -23.95
CA LEU A 383 3.23 69.46 -24.17
C LEU A 383 3.05 70.32 -25.43
N ILE A 384 2.40 69.78 -26.45
CA ILE A 384 2.15 70.48 -27.72
C ILE A 384 0.88 71.33 -27.68
N PHE A 385 -0.05 71.02 -26.80
CA PHE A 385 -1.31 71.76 -26.68
C PHE A 385 -1.13 73.26 -26.35
N PRO A 386 -0.27 73.69 -25.39
CA PRO A 386 -0.08 75.10 -25.08
C PRO A 386 0.42 75.95 -26.26
N PRO A 387 1.47 75.58 -27.01
CA PRO A 387 1.92 76.37 -28.14
C PRO A 387 0.90 76.40 -29.29
N LEU A 388 0.21 75.29 -29.60
CA LEU A 388 -0.85 75.29 -30.62
C LEU A 388 -2.07 76.12 -30.22
N TRP A 389 -2.42 76.12 -28.93
CA TRP A 389 -3.49 76.98 -28.42
C TRP A 389 -3.08 78.46 -28.51
N LEU A 390 -1.84 78.80 -28.16
CA LEU A 390 -1.31 80.16 -28.29
C LEU A 390 -1.31 80.62 -29.76
N GLU A 391 -0.87 79.75 -30.67
CA GLU A 391 -0.86 80.00 -32.12
C GLU A 391 -2.28 80.21 -32.67
N ASN A 392 -3.25 79.39 -32.28
CA ASN A 392 -4.65 79.56 -32.68
C ASN A 392 -5.28 80.83 -32.10
N VAL A 393 -4.95 81.23 -30.86
CA VAL A 393 -5.46 82.47 -30.27
C VAL A 393 -4.90 83.70 -30.99
N ILE A 394 -3.62 83.65 -31.40
CA ILE A 394 -2.99 84.73 -32.18
C ILE A 394 -3.58 84.79 -33.59
N ARG A 395 -3.71 83.64 -34.27
CA ARG A 395 -4.28 83.56 -35.62
C ARG A 395 -5.76 83.96 -35.69
N ASN A 396 -6.57 83.63 -34.69
CA ASN A 396 -7.96 84.11 -34.61
C ASN A 396 -8.04 85.62 -34.37
N LYS A 397 -7.06 86.21 -33.69
CA LYS A 397 -6.96 87.67 -33.56
C LYS A 397 -6.62 88.34 -34.90
N GLU A 398 -5.74 87.74 -35.69
CA GLU A 398 -5.40 88.23 -37.03
C GLU A 398 -6.60 88.14 -37.99
N GLN A 399 -7.35 87.03 -37.99
CA GLN A 399 -8.57 86.90 -38.81
C GLN A 399 -9.68 87.87 -38.40
N HIS A 400 -9.86 88.16 -37.12
CA HIS A 400 -10.81 89.20 -36.69
C HIS A 400 -10.37 90.62 -37.09
N THR A 401 -9.07 90.85 -37.28
CA THR A 401 -8.54 92.14 -37.75
C THR A 401 -8.74 92.28 -39.26
N GLU A 402 -8.49 91.22 -40.04
CA GLU A 402 -8.78 91.19 -41.49
C GLU A 402 -10.26 91.38 -41.82
N VAL A 403 -11.19 90.74 -41.09
CA VAL A 403 -12.64 90.92 -41.33
C VAL A 403 -13.09 92.35 -40.97
N SER A 404 -12.48 92.98 -39.95
CA SER A 404 -12.78 94.37 -39.61
C SER A 404 -12.26 95.35 -40.68
N ASP A 405 -11.09 95.08 -41.28
CA ASP A 405 -10.54 95.92 -42.35
C ASP A 405 -11.29 95.77 -43.68
N ILE A 406 -11.89 94.60 -43.95
CA ILE A 406 -12.76 94.38 -45.11
C ILE A 406 -14.09 95.15 -44.96
N ILE A 407 -14.71 95.14 -43.77
CA ILE A 407 -15.95 95.89 -43.52
C ILE A 407 -15.72 97.41 -43.58
N VAL A 408 -14.57 97.90 -43.11
CA VAL A 408 -14.22 99.33 -43.18
C VAL A 408 -13.95 99.79 -44.62
N ASN A 409 -13.43 98.93 -45.50
CA ASN A 409 -13.26 99.26 -46.92
C ASN A 409 -14.54 99.16 -47.76
N GLU A 410 -15.57 98.45 -47.29
CA GLU A 410 -16.87 98.35 -47.99
C GLU A 410 -17.79 99.55 -47.68
N GLU A 411 -17.57 100.26 -46.56
CA GLU A 411 -18.27 101.52 -46.23
C GLU A 411 -17.66 102.77 -46.90
N VAL A 412 -16.56 102.63 -47.66
CA VAL A 412 -15.87 103.76 -48.35
C VAL A 412 -15.91 103.63 -49.89
N SER A 413 -16.90 102.90 -50.44
CA SER A 413 -17.26 102.95 -51.87
C SER A 413 -18.59 103.64 -52.13
#